data_AF-A0A933D2V0-F1
#
_entry.id   AF-A0A933D2V0-F1
#
_cell.length_a   1.000
_cell.length_b   1.000
_cell.length_c   1.000
_cell.angle_alpha   90.00
_cell.angle_beta   90.00
_cell.angle_gamma   90.00
#
_symmetry.space_group_name_H-M   'P 1'
#
loop_
_entity.id
_entity.type
_entity.pdbx_description
1 polymer ?
#
loop_
_entity_poly.entity_id
_entity_poly.type
_entity_poly.pdbx_seq_one_letter_code
_entity_poly.pdbx_strand_id
1 'polypeptide(L)'
;MLEDILEASSKIKDYTVNLSYEEFQKDDKTKDAVVRNFEIIGEAANRLPNTFREKHRHIEWLRIIGKLISDIGTLMKELNS
;
A
#
# COMPACT_ATOMS: atom_id res chain seq x y z
N MET A 1 -12.82 6.47 4.18
CA MET A 1 -12.67 5.57 3.00
C MET A 1 -11.55 6.03 2.08
N LEU A 2 -11.57 7.28 1.62
CA LEU A 2 -10.40 7.87 0.95
C LEU A 2 -9.38 8.36 1.99
N GLU A 3 -9.87 8.80 3.13
CA GLU A 3 -9.08 9.21 4.29
C GLU A 3 -8.28 8.03 4.84
N ASP A 4 -8.88 6.84 4.92
CA ASP A 4 -8.19 5.61 5.36
C ASP A 4 -7.04 5.25 4.41
N ILE A 5 -7.26 5.39 3.10
CA ILE A 5 -6.24 5.17 2.08
C ILE A 5 -5.10 6.20 2.25
N LEU A 6 -5.45 7.46 2.46
CA LEU A 6 -4.48 8.55 2.62
C LEU A 6 -3.65 8.38 3.89
N GLU A 7 -4.29 8.09 5.01
CA GLU A 7 -3.63 7.88 6.30
C GLU A 7 -2.69 6.67 6.25
N ALA A 8 -3.17 5.54 5.73
CA ALA A 8 -2.35 4.33 5.58
C ALA A 8 -1.16 4.57 4.64
N SER A 9 -1.36 5.30 3.54
CA SER A 9 -0.27 5.67 2.62
C SER A 9 0.76 6.58 3.30
N SER A 10 0.32 7.54 4.12
CA SER A 10 1.22 8.40 4.90
C SER A 10 2.04 7.58 5.89
N LYS A 11 1.40 6.66 6.63
CA LYS A 11 2.09 5.78 7.58
C LYS A 11 3.16 4.94 6.90
N ILE A 12 2.86 4.33 5.76
CA ILE A 12 3.84 3.56 4.98
C ILE A 12 5.05 4.44 4.67
N LYS A 13 4.82 5.64 4.13
CA LYS A 13 5.89 6.59 3.82
C LYS A 13 6.72 6.95 5.06
N ASP A 14 6.07 7.25 6.18
CA ASP A 14 6.75 7.64 7.42
C ASP A 14 7.59 6.50 8.01
N TYR A 15 7.15 5.25 7.88
CA TYR A 15 7.92 4.09 8.33
C TYR A 15 9.14 3.81 7.45
N THR A 16 9.07 4.15 6.16
CA THR A 16 10.10 3.75 5.19
C THR A 16 11.04 4.87 4.78
N VAL A 17 10.69 6.15 5.01
CA VAL A 17 11.43 7.32 4.48
C VAL A 17 12.90 7.38 4.86
N ASN A 18 13.28 6.83 6.02
CA ASN A 18 14.65 6.84 6.52
C ASN A 18 15.32 5.46 6.49
N LEU A 19 14.72 4.48 5.81
CA LEU A 19 15.25 3.13 5.70
C LEU A 19 15.78 2.91 4.28
N SER A 20 17.02 2.44 4.19
CA SER A 20 17.46 1.76 2.96
C SER A 20 16.68 0.48 2.74
N TYR A 21 16.71 -0.03 1.51
CA TYR A 21 16.06 -1.30 1.19
C TYR A 21 16.62 -2.45 2.04
N GLU A 22 17.94 -2.50 2.23
CA GLU A 22 18.60 -3.52 3.05
C GLU A 22 18.21 -3.43 4.53
N GLU A 23 18.01 -2.23 5.08
CA GLU A 23 17.53 -2.03 6.45
C GLU A 23 16.08 -2.46 6.58
N PHE A 24 15.21 -2.05 5.64
CA PHE A 24 13.81 -2.47 5.61
C PHE A 24 13.66 -4.00 5.53
N GLN A 25 14.47 -4.67 4.70
CA GLN A 25 14.43 -6.13 4.57
C GLN A 25 14.75 -6.87 5.87
N LYS A 26 15.54 -6.26 6.77
CA LYS A 26 15.94 -6.84 8.06
C LYS A 26 15.02 -6.43 9.21
N ASP A 27 14.15 -5.46 9.01
CA ASP A 27 13.20 -4.98 10.02
C ASP A 27 11.82 -5.63 9.84
N ASP A 28 11.63 -6.80 10.46
CA ASP A 28 10.36 -7.54 10.42
C ASP A 28 9.19 -6.72 10.95
N LYS A 29 9.40 -5.90 11.99
CA LYS A 29 8.35 -5.07 12.56
C LYS A 29 7.86 -4.03 11.57
N THR A 30 8.78 -3.37 10.86
CA THR A 30 8.42 -2.38 9.86
C THR A 30 7.77 -3.03 8.63
N LYS A 31 8.23 -4.22 8.21
CA LYS A 31 7.56 -5.01 7.16
C LYS A 31 6.11 -5.30 7.54
N ASP A 32 5.87 -5.84 8.73
CA ASP A 32 4.52 -6.16 9.22
C ASP A 32 3.63 -4.90 9.28
N ALA A 33 4.19 -3.78 9.75
CA ALA A 33 3.47 -2.51 9.78
C ALA A 33 3.09 -2.02 8.36
N VAL A 34 3.98 -2.16 7.38
CA VAL A 34 3.72 -1.82 5.98
C VAL A 34 2.66 -2.74 5.38
N VAL A 35 2.76 -4.07 5.58
CA VAL A 35 1.75 -5.05 5.14
C VAL A 35 0.37 -4.65 5.65
N ARG A 36 0.28 -4.36 6.95
CA ARG A 36 -0.98 -4.00 7.59
C ARG A 36 -1.62 -2.75 6.99
N ASN A 37 -0.84 -1.74 6.66
CA ASN A 37 -1.37 -0.52 6.04
C ASN A 37 -1.81 -0.76 4.60
N PHE A 38 -1.14 -1.65 3.88
CA PHE A 38 -1.59 -2.08 2.56
C PHE A 38 -2.89 -2.88 2.58
N GLU A 39 -3.13 -3.72 3.59
CA GLU A 39 -4.43 -4.37 3.80
C GLU A 39 -5.54 -3.33 4.00
N ILE A 40 -5.30 -2.29 4.81
CA ILE A 40 -6.24 -1.20 5.06
C ILE A 40 -6.56 -0.47 3.75
N ILE A 41 -5.55 -0.17 2.93
CA ILE A 41 -5.74 0.46 1.61
C ILE A 41 -6.59 -0.43 0.71
N GLY A 42 -6.28 -1.72 0.61
CA GLY A 42 -7.02 -2.67 -0.22
C GLY A 42 -8.47 -2.82 0.20
N GLU A 43 -8.73 -2.91 1.51
CA GLU A 43 -10.08 -2.97 2.06
C GLU A 43 -10.87 -1.68 1.80
N ALA A 44 -10.26 -0.52 2.06
CA ALA A 44 -10.88 0.77 1.81
C ALA A 44 -11.17 0.99 0.32
N ALA A 45 -10.24 0.60 -0.56
CA ALA A 45 -10.44 0.65 -2.01
C ALA A 45 -11.55 -0.29 -2.48
N ASN A 46 -11.72 -1.45 -1.85
CA ASN A 46 -12.79 -2.39 -2.18
C ASN A 46 -14.19 -1.86 -1.80
N ARG A 47 -14.26 -1.02 -0.76
CA ARG A 47 -15.50 -0.38 -0.30
C ARG A 47 -15.93 0.82 -1.16
N LEU A 48 -15.05 1.33 -2.03
CA LEU A 48 -15.39 2.44 -2.94
C LEU A 48 -16.52 2.04 -3.89
N PRO A 49 -17.52 2.92 -4.14
CA PRO A 49 -18.60 2.64 -5.07
C PRO A 49 -18.08 2.28 -6.46
N ASN A 50 -18.75 1.35 -7.15
CA ASN A 50 -18.40 0.98 -8.53
C ASN A 50 -18.36 2.18 -9.46
N THR A 51 -19.33 3.09 -9.33
CA THR A 51 -19.40 4.33 -10.12
C THR A 51 -18.18 5.24 -9.89
N PHE A 52 -17.59 5.23 -8.70
CA PHE A 52 -16.35 5.95 -8.42
C PHE A 52 -15.17 5.27 -9.13
N ARG A 53 -15.01 3.96 -8.95
CA ARG A 53 -13.94 3.18 -9.61
C ARG A 53 -14.00 3.28 -11.14
N GLU A 54 -15.21 3.30 -11.71
CA GLU A 54 -15.45 3.48 -13.15
C GLU A 54 -15.18 4.90 -13.66
N LYS A 55 -15.35 5.93 -12.83
CA LYS A 55 -14.93 7.30 -13.17
C LYS A 55 -13.41 7.44 -13.14
N HIS A 56 -12.74 6.64 -12.31
CA HIS A 56 -11.30 6.66 -12.11
C HIS A 56 -10.61 5.40 -12.67
N ARG A 57 -10.98 4.97 -13.90
CA ARG A 57 -10.42 3.74 -14.54
C ARG A 57 -8.92 3.79 -14.81
N HIS A 58 -8.30 4.96 -14.77
CA HIS A 58 -6.84 5.11 -14.88
C HIS A 58 -6.11 4.53 -13.65
N ILE A 59 -6.81 4.33 -12.53
CA ILE A 59 -6.27 3.68 -11.33
C ILE A 59 -6.53 2.17 -11.44
N GLU A 60 -5.49 1.37 -11.22
CA GLU A 60 -5.57 -0.09 -11.23
C GLU A 60 -6.24 -0.63 -9.95
N TRP A 61 -7.53 -0.35 -9.74
CA TRP A 61 -8.27 -0.72 -8.53
C TRP A 61 -8.17 -2.21 -8.19
N LEU A 62 -8.21 -3.08 -9.19
CA LEU A 62 -8.10 -4.54 -8.98
C LEU A 62 -6.72 -4.96 -8.45
N ARG A 63 -5.66 -4.24 -8.84
CA ARG A 63 -4.30 -4.46 -8.30
C ARG A 63 -4.24 -4.04 -6.84
N ILE A 64 -4.82 -2.88 -6.51
CA ILE A 64 -4.89 -2.36 -5.14
C ILE A 64 -5.68 -3.30 -4.23
N ILE A 65 -6.82 -3.82 -4.71
CA ILE A 65 -7.69 -4.71 -3.92
C ILE A 65 -7.12 -6.12 -3.80
N GLY A 66 -6.51 -6.65 -4.87
CA GLY A 66 -6.23 -8.09 -5.00
C GLY A 66 -4.76 -8.52 -4.92
N LYS A 67 -3.78 -7.60 -4.97
CA LYS A 67 -2.36 -7.97 -5.16
C LYS A 67 -1.36 -7.43 -4.15
N LEU A 68 -1.79 -6.87 -3.02
CA LEU A 68 -0.85 -6.26 -2.08
C LEU A 68 -0.01 -7.26 -1.25
N ILE A 69 -0.39 -8.54 -1.21
CA ILE A 69 0.23 -9.51 -0.29
C ILE A 69 1.31 -10.38 -0.97
N SER A 70 1.28 -10.59 -2.28
CA SER A 70 2.15 -11.62 -2.88
C SER A 70 3.62 -11.23 -3.01
N ASP A 71 3.98 -9.94 -2.97
CA ASP A 71 5.39 -9.54 -3.07
C ASP A 71 5.68 -8.09 -2.59
N ILE A 72 5.61 -7.86 -1.27
CA ILE A 72 5.99 -6.57 -0.66
C ILE A 72 7.44 -6.19 -0.96
N GLY A 73 8.33 -7.18 -1.17
CA GLY A 73 9.72 -6.95 -1.58
C GLY A 73 9.79 -6.25 -2.93
N THR A 74 9.01 -6.70 -3.91
CA THR A 74 8.94 -6.08 -5.25
C THR A 74 8.35 -4.67 -5.22
N LEU A 75 7.26 -4.44 -4.46
CA LEU A 75 6.67 -3.10 -4.31
C LEU A 75 7.62 -2.09 -3.67
N MET A 76 8.35 -2.52 -2.64
CA MET A 76 9.31 -1.66 -1.95
C MET A 76 10.53 -1.33 -2.82
N LYS A 77 10.87 -2.22 -3.76
CA LYS A 77 11.89 -1.94 -4.77
C LYS A 77 11.41 -0.87 -5.76
N GLU A 78 10.16 -0.95 -6.23
CA GLU A 78 9.54 0.05 -7.12
C GLU A 78 9.40 1.45 -6.46
N LEU A 79 9.14 1.51 -5.14
CA LEU A 79 8.98 2.78 -4.42
C LEU A 79 10.30 3.48 -4.09
N ASN A 80 11.41 2.76 -4.06
CA ASN A 80 12.75 3.27 -3.71
C ASN A 80 13.73 3.31 -4.90
N SER A 81 13.25 3.11 -6.14
CA SER A 81 14.02 3.34 -7.37
C SER A 81 13.59 4.61 -8.10
#